data_AF-A0A401ZZK4-F1
#
_entry.id   AF-A0A401ZZK4-F1
#
_cell.length_a   1.000
_cell.length_b   1.000
_cell.length_c   1.000
_cell.angle_alpha   90.00
_cell.angle_beta   90.00
_cell.angle_gamma   90.00
#
_symmetry.space_group_name_H-M   'P 1'
#
loop_
_entity.id
_entity.type
_entity.pdbx_description
1 polymer ?
#
loop_
_entity_poly.entity_id
_entity_poly.type
_entity_poly.pdbx_seq_one_letter_code
_entity_poly.pdbx_strand_id
1 'polypeptide(L)'
;MSIEQKDPKVLTQAAATQRRYRTLAVVKQEAITRVEKPLEDSVFVWPHLLVREFFAATAVTVMVTLLSLVIDAPLQAPATPSTTPNPAKAPWYFLGLQELLHYFKPTTAGVLVPGLTLAALAVLPYVDRNPSRAYADRKVAIVTFTMFLVFWAVITLAGSFFRGPGWVWIWPWQHVYFDL
;
A
#
# COMPACT_ATOMS: atom_id res chain seq x y z
N MET A 1 9.93 49.25 32.56
CA MET A 1 10.66 48.19 31.85
C MET A 1 10.04 48.11 30.46
N SER A 2 10.59 48.88 29.54
CA SER A 2 9.97 49.22 28.26
C SER A 2 10.31 48.14 27.22
N ILE A 3 9.29 47.57 26.58
CA ILE A 3 9.47 46.55 25.55
C ILE A 3 9.92 47.26 24.27
N GLU A 4 11.15 46.98 23.85
CA GLU A 4 11.70 47.48 22.59
C GLU A 4 11.06 46.73 21.42
N GLN A 5 10.13 47.40 20.75
CA GLN A 5 9.46 46.90 19.56
C GLN A 5 10.39 47.12 18.36
N LYS A 6 10.99 46.05 17.86
CA LYS A 6 11.90 46.09 16.71
C LYS A 6 11.09 46.20 15.41
N ASP A 7 11.04 47.39 14.82
CA ASP A 7 10.34 47.65 13.57
C ASP A 7 10.97 46.89 12.38
N PRO A 8 10.16 46.38 11.44
CA PRO A 8 10.66 45.71 10.24
C PRO A 8 11.33 46.71 9.30
N LYS A 9 12.55 46.40 8.85
CA LYS A 9 13.28 47.21 7.86
C LYS A 9 12.56 47.16 6.51
N VAL A 10 11.85 48.22 6.18
CA VAL A 10 11.32 48.46 4.84
C VAL A 10 12.48 48.90 3.95
N LEU A 11 12.89 48.04 3.03
CA LEU A 11 13.90 48.37 2.02
C LEU A 11 13.24 49.26 0.95
N THR A 12 13.46 50.56 1.05
CA THR A 12 13.06 51.54 0.04
C THR A 12 13.86 51.29 -1.24
N GLN A 13 13.23 50.66 -2.24
CA GLN A 13 13.81 50.58 -3.58
C GLN A 13 13.87 51.97 -4.21
N ALA A 14 15.04 52.27 -4.77
CA ALA A 14 15.38 53.54 -5.40
C ALA A 14 14.47 53.87 -6.58
N ALA A 15 14.29 55.18 -6.78
CA ALA A 15 13.38 55.83 -7.71
C ALA A 15 13.36 55.23 -9.13
N ALA A 16 12.22 54.63 -9.49
CA ALA A 16 11.86 54.35 -10.86
C ALA A 16 11.09 55.56 -11.44
N THR A 17 11.57 56.06 -12.57
CA THR A 17 11.02 57.11 -13.44
C THR A 17 9.49 57.11 -13.47
N GLN A 18 8.87 58.23 -13.03
CA GLN A 18 7.42 58.42 -13.07
C GLN A 18 6.91 58.46 -14.52
N ARG A 19 6.40 57.33 -15.01
CA ARG A 19 5.37 57.31 -16.06
C ARG A 19 4.02 57.18 -15.39
N ARG A 20 3.08 58.10 -15.70
CA ARG A 20 1.70 58.08 -15.19
C ARG A 20 0.93 56.89 -15.77
N TYR A 21 0.94 55.76 -15.09
CA TYR A 21 -0.01 54.68 -15.30
C TYR A 21 -1.21 54.93 -14.37
N ARG A 22 -2.41 55.09 -14.94
CA ARG A 22 -3.66 55.24 -14.18
C ARG A 22 -4.10 53.85 -13.71
N THR A 23 -3.91 53.58 -12.42
CA THR A 23 -4.27 52.31 -11.78
C THR A 23 -5.79 52.13 -11.77
N LEU A 24 -6.34 51.33 -12.69
CA LEU A 24 -7.80 51.18 -12.84
C LEU A 24 -8.45 50.26 -11.79
N ALA A 25 -7.69 49.39 -11.14
CA ALA A 25 -8.04 48.78 -9.86
C ALA A 25 -6.82 48.04 -9.33
N VAL A 26 -6.47 48.27 -8.06
CA VAL A 26 -5.59 47.34 -7.33
C VAL A 26 -6.49 46.20 -6.86
N VAL A 27 -6.56 45.13 -7.64
CA VAL A 27 -7.09 43.87 -7.13
C VAL A 27 -6.08 43.37 -6.13
N LYS A 28 -6.46 43.35 -4.85
CA LYS A 28 -5.69 42.68 -3.79
C LYS A 28 -5.69 41.21 -4.16
N GLN A 29 -4.67 40.79 -4.90
CA GLN A 29 -4.40 39.38 -5.13
C GLN A 29 -4.21 38.81 -3.73
N GLU A 30 -5.23 38.13 -3.20
CA GLU A 30 -5.04 37.30 -2.01
C GLU A 30 -3.88 36.41 -2.36
N ALA A 31 -2.76 36.65 -1.69
CA ALA A 31 -1.51 36.00 -1.97
C ALA A 31 -1.82 34.52 -2.06
N ILE A 32 -1.64 33.96 -3.26
CA ILE A 32 -1.56 32.51 -3.42
C ILE A 32 -0.54 32.13 -2.38
N THR A 33 -1.02 31.61 -1.24
CA THR A 33 -0.18 31.35 -0.09
C THR A 33 0.52 30.09 -0.54
N ARG A 34 1.63 30.28 -1.26
CA ARG A 34 2.50 29.22 -1.69
C ARG A 34 3.02 28.69 -0.38
N VAL A 35 2.33 27.67 0.13
CA VAL A 35 2.79 26.89 1.26
C VAL A 35 4.15 26.40 0.83
N GLU A 36 5.19 27.07 1.32
CA GLU A 36 6.56 26.67 1.10
C GLU A 36 6.68 25.29 1.72
N LYS A 37 6.58 24.27 0.86
CA LYS A 37 7.04 22.94 1.24
C LYS A 37 8.48 23.16 1.70
N PRO A 38 8.85 22.65 2.90
CA PRO A 38 10.26 22.63 3.26
C PRO A 38 11.01 22.00 2.10
N LEU A 39 12.12 22.62 1.68
CA LEU A 39 12.96 22.10 0.62
C LEU A 39 13.39 20.70 1.04
N GLU A 40 12.72 19.68 0.50
CA GLU A 40 13.11 18.29 0.68
C GLU A 40 14.49 18.15 0.06
N ASP A 41 15.41 17.54 0.82
CA ASP A 41 16.78 17.27 0.40
C ASP A 41 16.76 16.24 -0.73
N SER A 42 16.46 16.73 -1.92
CA SER A 42 16.26 15.94 -3.12
C SER A 42 17.61 15.75 -3.80
N VAL A 43 17.95 14.49 -4.03
CA VAL A 43 19.18 14.09 -4.70
C VAL A 43 18.83 13.59 -6.10
N PHE A 44 19.75 13.74 -7.05
CA PHE A 44 19.55 13.22 -8.40
C PHE A 44 19.31 11.70 -8.39
N VAL A 45 18.33 11.25 -9.18
CA VAL A 45 17.97 9.83 -9.36
C VAL A 45 19.18 9.01 -9.82
N TRP A 46 19.89 9.55 -10.82
CA TRP A 46 21.18 9.04 -11.24
C TRP A 46 22.29 9.77 -10.47
N PRO A 47 23.27 9.08 -9.87
CA PRO A 47 23.41 7.62 -9.75
C PRO A 47 22.75 7.05 -8.47
N HIS A 48 22.35 7.91 -7.52
CA HIS A 48 22.13 7.49 -6.13
C HIS A 48 20.96 6.52 -5.93
N LEU A 49 19.82 6.74 -6.60
CA LEU A 49 18.66 5.85 -6.51
C LEU A 49 18.92 4.58 -7.32
N LEU A 50 19.38 4.73 -8.56
CA LEU A 50 19.53 3.61 -9.49
C LEU A 50 20.56 2.58 -9.05
N VAL A 51 21.66 3.00 -8.43
CA VAL A 51 22.62 2.04 -7.87
C VAL A 51 21.99 1.22 -6.74
N ARG A 52 21.22 1.84 -5.84
CA ARG A 52 20.54 1.13 -4.74
C ARG A 52 19.48 0.18 -5.26
N GLU A 53 18.68 0.60 -6.23
CA GLU A 53 17.65 -0.23 -6.86
C GLU A 53 18.26 -1.40 -7.64
N PHE A 54 19.38 -1.18 -8.34
CA PHE A 54 20.10 -2.26 -9.05
C PHE A 54 20.60 -3.34 -8.09
N PHE A 55 21.19 -2.95 -6.95
CA PHE A 55 21.61 -3.92 -5.93
C PHE A 55 20.41 -4.63 -5.28
N ALA A 56 19.32 -3.92 -4.98
CA ALA A 56 18.11 -4.53 -4.45
C ALA A 56 17.48 -5.53 -5.44
N ALA A 57 17.38 -5.17 -6.72
CA ALA A 57 16.84 -6.02 -7.77
C ALA A 57 17.72 -7.26 -7.99
N THR A 58 19.04 -7.10 -7.99
CA THR A 58 19.99 -8.21 -8.09
C THR A 58 19.87 -9.14 -6.88
N ALA A 59 19.79 -8.59 -5.66
CA ALA A 59 19.62 -9.37 -4.44
C ALA A 59 18.31 -10.18 -4.44
N VAL A 60 17.19 -9.57 -4.87
CA VAL A 60 15.90 -10.27 -5.00
C VAL A 60 15.97 -11.36 -6.07
N THR A 61 16.60 -11.09 -7.21
CA THR A 61 16.75 -12.07 -8.30
C THR A 61 17.57 -13.27 -7.85
N VAL A 62 18.71 -13.03 -7.19
CA VAL A 62 19.54 -14.09 -6.61
C VAL A 62 18.78 -14.88 -5.55
N MET A 63 18.07 -14.20 -4.64
CA MET A 63 17.27 -14.85 -3.60
C MET A 63 16.21 -15.78 -4.20
N VAL A 64 15.43 -15.29 -5.18
CA VAL A 64 14.39 -16.12 -5.84
C VAL A 64 15.02 -17.27 -6.63
N THR A 65 16.16 -17.05 -7.29
CA THR A 65 16.87 -18.10 -8.03
C THR A 65 17.37 -19.19 -7.09
N LEU A 66 17.98 -18.82 -5.96
CA LEU A 66 18.42 -19.78 -4.95
C LEU A 66 17.26 -20.56 -4.33
N LEU A 67 16.14 -19.88 -4.01
CA LEU A 67 14.94 -20.56 -3.53
C LEU A 67 14.39 -21.56 -4.57
N SER A 68 14.39 -21.19 -5.85
CA SER A 68 13.96 -22.05 -6.96
C SER A 68 14.85 -23.28 -7.17
N LEU A 69 16.12 -23.23 -6.75
CA LEU A 69 17.06 -24.36 -6.83
C LEU A 69 16.97 -25.29 -5.62
N VAL A 70 16.51 -24.79 -4.47
CA VAL A 70 16.46 -25.53 -3.20
C VAL A 70 15.07 -26.10 -2.93
N ILE A 71 14.01 -25.44 -3.42
CA ILE A 71 12.62 -25.80 -3.20
C ILE A 71 12.02 -26.21 -4.54
N ASP A 72 11.86 -27.52 -4.74
CA ASP A 72 11.20 -28.06 -5.92
C ASP A 72 9.69 -27.78 -5.86
N ALA A 73 9.13 -27.28 -6.97
CA ALA A 73 7.69 -27.21 -7.16
C ALA A 73 7.20 -28.58 -7.70
N PRO A 74 6.45 -29.37 -6.92
CA PRO A 74 6.02 -30.69 -7.35
C PRO A 74 5.05 -30.58 -8.53
N LEU A 75 5.44 -31.17 -9.66
CA LEU A 75 4.56 -31.25 -10.84
C LEU A 75 3.46 -32.28 -10.59
N GLN A 76 2.20 -31.84 -10.67
CA GLN A 76 1.04 -32.73 -10.60
C GLN A 76 0.83 -33.48 -11.92
N ALA A 77 -0.02 -34.52 -11.88
CA ALA A 77 -0.40 -35.26 -13.07
C ALA A 77 -1.09 -34.34 -14.11
N PRO A 78 -1.02 -34.67 -15.42
CA PRO A 78 -1.73 -33.93 -16.45
C PRO A 78 -3.23 -33.81 -16.14
N ALA A 79 -3.80 -32.63 -16.40
CA ALA A 79 -5.18 -32.35 -16.07
C ALA A 79 -6.16 -33.24 -16.84
N THR A 80 -7.10 -33.84 -16.10
CA THR A 80 -8.16 -34.71 -16.63
C THR A 80 -9.53 -34.20 -16.16
N PRO A 81 -10.50 -33.94 -17.06
CA PRO A 81 -11.83 -33.42 -16.69
C PRO A 81 -12.65 -34.34 -15.77
N SER A 82 -12.32 -35.63 -15.74
CA SER A 82 -13.03 -36.67 -14.97
C SER A 82 -12.59 -36.77 -13.51
N THR A 83 -11.50 -36.12 -13.11
CA THR A 83 -10.93 -36.26 -11.76
C THR A 83 -10.54 -34.89 -11.20
N THR A 84 -11.18 -34.49 -10.11
CA THR A 84 -10.79 -33.29 -9.36
C THR A 84 -9.86 -33.69 -8.21
N PRO A 85 -8.67 -33.08 -8.08
CA PRO A 85 -7.79 -33.29 -6.93
C PRO A 85 -8.51 -32.98 -5.62
N ASN A 86 -8.26 -33.77 -4.58
CA ASN A 86 -8.80 -33.54 -3.25
C ASN A 86 -7.69 -33.75 -2.21
N PRO A 87 -7.24 -32.70 -1.49
CA PRO A 87 -7.74 -31.33 -1.48
C PRO A 87 -7.24 -30.47 -2.66
N ALA A 88 -8.13 -29.71 -3.30
CA ALA A 88 -7.76 -28.69 -4.28
C ALA A 88 -7.50 -27.36 -3.58
N LYS A 89 -6.24 -27.08 -3.21
CA LYS A 89 -5.83 -25.79 -2.65
C LYS A 89 -5.46 -24.81 -3.76
N ALA A 90 -5.94 -23.58 -3.64
CA ALA A 90 -5.54 -22.48 -4.50
C ALA A 90 -4.11 -22.02 -4.14
N PRO A 91 -3.44 -21.28 -5.04
CA PRO A 91 -2.18 -20.63 -4.71
C PRO A 91 -2.29 -19.77 -3.44
N TRP A 92 -1.21 -19.67 -2.67
CA TRP A 92 -1.20 -19.04 -1.34
C TRP A 92 -1.77 -17.61 -1.31
N TYR A 93 -1.60 -16.83 -2.39
CA TYR A 93 -2.13 -15.47 -2.51
C TYR A 93 -3.66 -15.41 -2.74
N PHE A 94 -4.29 -16.51 -3.13
CA PHE A 94 -5.76 -16.66 -3.24
C PHE A 94 -6.37 -17.51 -2.13
N LEU A 95 -5.56 -18.13 -1.28
CA LEU A 95 -6.04 -19.10 -0.32
C LEU A 95 -6.96 -18.49 0.75
N GLY A 96 -6.71 -17.26 1.18
CA GLY A 96 -7.62 -16.53 2.06
C GLY A 96 -9.00 -16.26 1.42
N LEU A 97 -9.02 -16.02 0.10
CA LEU A 97 -10.27 -15.87 -0.65
C LEU A 97 -10.99 -17.22 -0.81
N GLN A 98 -10.24 -18.30 -1.04
CA GLN A 98 -10.79 -19.65 -1.08
C GLN A 98 -11.44 -20.05 0.25
N GLU A 99 -10.81 -19.68 1.37
CA GLU A 99 -11.36 -19.89 2.69
C GLU A 99 -12.70 -19.17 2.85
N LEU A 100 -12.82 -17.95 2.33
CA LEU A 100 -14.08 -17.21 2.31
C LEU A 100 -15.14 -17.86 1.39
N LEU A 101 -14.73 -18.43 0.25
CA LEU A 101 -15.62 -19.15 -0.68
C LEU A 101 -16.22 -20.43 -0.07
N HIS A 102 -15.56 -21.02 0.92
CA HIS A 102 -16.13 -22.16 1.64
C HIS A 102 -17.35 -21.75 2.50
N TYR A 103 -17.32 -20.55 3.07
CA TYR A 103 -18.36 -20.07 3.99
C TYR A 103 -19.47 -19.27 3.29
N PHE A 104 -19.16 -18.60 2.18
CA PHE A 104 -20.07 -17.69 1.51
C PHE A 104 -20.36 -18.13 0.08
N LYS A 105 -21.47 -17.64 -0.47
CA LYS A 105 -21.81 -17.85 -1.88
C LYS A 105 -20.69 -17.30 -2.79
N PRO A 106 -20.40 -17.94 -3.94
CA PRO A 106 -19.35 -17.49 -4.86
C PRO A 106 -19.47 -16.03 -5.31
N THR A 107 -20.69 -15.53 -5.48
CA THR A 107 -20.94 -14.13 -5.84
C THR A 107 -20.47 -13.16 -4.75
N THR A 108 -20.69 -13.50 -3.48
CA THR A 108 -20.30 -12.65 -2.35
C THR A 108 -18.80 -12.71 -2.11
N ALA A 109 -18.23 -13.90 -1.93
CA ALA A 109 -16.81 -14.05 -1.61
C ALA A 109 -15.87 -13.79 -2.80
N GLY A 110 -16.26 -14.19 -4.01
CA GLY A 110 -15.42 -14.08 -5.20
C GLY A 110 -15.51 -12.75 -5.92
N VAL A 111 -16.68 -12.09 -5.90
CA VAL A 111 -16.91 -10.84 -6.65
C VAL A 111 -17.07 -9.65 -5.72
N LEU A 112 -18.02 -9.70 -4.78
CA LEU A 112 -18.32 -8.53 -3.95
C LEU A 112 -17.18 -8.18 -2.99
N VAL A 113 -16.60 -9.15 -2.28
CA VAL A 113 -15.55 -8.85 -1.28
C VAL A 113 -14.28 -8.27 -1.92
N PRO A 114 -13.68 -8.89 -2.96
CA PRO A 114 -12.53 -8.31 -3.64
C PRO A 114 -12.88 -6.99 -4.33
N GLY A 115 -14.05 -6.91 -4.99
CA GLY A 115 -14.51 -5.71 -5.67
C GLY A 115 -14.68 -4.52 -4.72
N LEU A 116 -15.33 -4.74 -3.57
CA LEU A 116 -15.50 -3.71 -2.54
C LEU A 116 -14.17 -3.35 -1.88
N THR A 117 -13.26 -4.32 -1.69
CA THR A 117 -11.93 -4.04 -1.14
C THR A 117 -11.13 -3.12 -2.07
N LEU A 118 -11.11 -3.42 -3.38
CA LEU A 118 -10.44 -2.58 -4.37
C LEU A 118 -11.11 -1.21 -4.50
N ALA A 119 -12.45 -1.15 -4.50
CA ALA A 119 -13.19 0.10 -4.50
C ALA A 119 -12.89 0.94 -3.24
N ALA A 120 -12.84 0.32 -2.06
CA ALA A 120 -12.47 0.99 -0.82
C ALA A 120 -11.05 1.55 -0.87
N LEU A 121 -10.09 0.81 -1.42
CA LEU A 121 -8.72 1.29 -1.63
C LEU A 121 -8.66 2.46 -2.63
N ALA A 122 -9.45 2.41 -3.71
CA ALA A 122 -9.54 3.49 -4.68
C ALA A 122 -10.20 4.76 -4.13
N VAL A 123 -11.16 4.61 -3.21
CA VAL A 123 -11.88 5.71 -2.55
C VAL A 123 -11.09 6.27 -1.35
N LEU A 124 -10.13 5.52 -0.82
CA LEU A 124 -9.30 5.87 0.33
C LEU A 124 -8.69 7.29 0.29
N PRO A 125 -8.10 7.78 -0.83
CA PRO A 125 -7.57 9.15 -0.88
C PRO A 125 -8.62 10.26 -0.71
N TYR A 126 -9.90 9.98 -0.93
CA TYR A 126 -11.00 10.95 -0.79
C TYR A 126 -11.65 10.92 0.61
N VAL A 127 -11.58 9.77 1.26
CA VAL A 127 -12.14 9.57 2.61
C VAL A 127 -11.13 9.99 3.68
N ASP A 128 -9.84 9.73 3.46
CA ASP A 128 -8.80 10.15 4.40
C ASP A 128 -8.49 11.64 4.26
N ARG A 129 -9.15 12.43 5.12
CA ARG A 129 -9.01 13.89 5.19
C ARG A 129 -7.98 14.35 6.23
N ASN A 130 -7.07 13.46 6.68
CA ASN A 130 -6.13 13.83 7.72
C ASN A 130 -5.15 14.91 7.22
N PRO A 131 -5.01 16.06 7.92
CA PRO A 131 -4.13 17.15 7.48
C PRO A 131 -2.63 16.80 7.60
N SER A 132 -2.28 15.86 8.50
CA SER A 132 -0.91 15.38 8.68
C SER A 132 -0.69 14.04 7.97
N ARG A 133 0.47 13.88 7.33
CA ARG A 133 0.93 12.60 6.76
C ARG A 133 1.87 11.84 7.69
N ALA A 134 2.22 12.42 8.84
CA ALA A 134 3.13 11.78 9.79
C ALA A 134 2.51 10.50 10.36
N TYR A 135 3.33 9.46 10.54
CA TYR A 135 2.88 8.17 11.07
C TYR A 135 2.25 8.32 12.47
N ALA A 136 2.81 9.22 13.29
CA ALA A 136 2.40 9.41 14.69
C ALA A 136 0.97 9.95 14.81
N ASP A 137 0.50 10.70 13.82
CA ASP A 137 -0.81 11.35 13.82
C ASP A 137 -1.91 10.48 13.20
N ARG A 138 -1.55 9.36 12.57
CA ARG A 138 -2.46 8.48 11.80
C ARG A 138 -2.75 7.14 12.47
N LYS A 139 -2.76 7.12 13.81
CA LYS A 139 -2.92 5.89 14.60
C LYS A 139 -4.17 5.08 14.23
N VAL A 140 -5.32 5.74 14.03
CA VAL A 140 -6.57 5.05 13.66
C VAL A 140 -6.46 4.41 12.28
N ALA A 141 -5.94 5.13 11.27
CA ALA A 141 -5.78 4.60 9.92
C ALA A 141 -4.79 3.40 9.91
N ILE A 142 -3.68 3.52 10.65
CA ILE A 142 -2.69 2.45 10.79
C ILE A 142 -3.32 1.23 11.47
N VAL A 143 -3.99 1.40 12.61
CA VAL A 143 -4.60 0.28 13.34
C VAL A 143 -5.66 -0.42 12.50
N THR A 144 -6.55 0.32 11.84
CA THR A 144 -7.58 -0.26 10.95
C THR A 144 -6.96 -1.02 9.79
N PHE A 145 -5.93 -0.45 9.13
CA PHE A 145 -5.24 -1.11 8.02
C PHE A 145 -4.46 -2.35 8.49
N THR A 146 -3.82 -2.29 9.66
CA THR A 146 -3.15 -3.45 10.26
C THR A 146 -4.15 -4.54 10.63
N MET A 147 -5.30 -4.21 11.22
CA MET A 147 -6.37 -5.18 11.49
C MET A 147 -6.86 -5.84 10.20
N PHE A 148 -7.02 -5.07 9.11
CA PHE A 148 -7.36 -5.59 7.79
C PHE A 148 -6.29 -6.59 7.28
N LEU A 149 -5.00 -6.26 7.38
CA LEU A 149 -3.93 -7.18 6.98
C LEU A 149 -3.87 -8.44 7.85
N VAL A 150 -4.04 -8.30 9.16
CA VAL A 150 -4.05 -9.43 10.10
C VAL A 150 -5.24 -10.35 9.82
N PHE A 151 -6.43 -9.80 9.54
CA PHE A 151 -7.58 -10.58 9.14
C PHE A 151 -7.29 -11.46 7.91
N TRP A 152 -6.74 -10.86 6.85
CA TRP A 152 -6.38 -11.60 5.63
C TRP A 152 -5.26 -12.62 5.84
N ALA A 153 -4.27 -12.29 6.68
CA ALA A 153 -3.20 -13.20 7.04
C ALA A 153 -3.74 -14.42 7.80
N VAL A 154 -4.62 -14.20 8.79
CA VAL A 154 -5.22 -15.27 9.61
C VAL A 154 -6.03 -16.24 8.75
N ILE A 155 -6.90 -15.76 7.87
CA ILE A 155 -7.71 -16.65 7.01
C ILE A 155 -6.85 -17.37 5.97
N THR A 156 -5.77 -16.74 5.48
CA THR A 156 -4.81 -17.38 4.58
C THR A 156 -4.07 -18.51 5.30
N LEU A 157 -3.57 -18.26 6.51
CA LEU A 157 -2.91 -19.28 7.33
C LEU A 157 -3.88 -20.42 7.72
N ALA A 158 -5.14 -20.09 8.02
CA ALA A 158 -6.20 -21.06 8.28
C ALA A 158 -6.38 -22.00 7.07
N GLY A 159 -6.53 -21.43 5.87
CA GLY A 159 -6.61 -22.19 4.61
C GLY A 159 -5.35 -23.02 4.33
N SER A 160 -4.17 -22.51 4.69
CA SER A 160 -2.88 -23.20 4.46
C SER A 160 -2.76 -24.46 5.31
N PHE A 161 -2.95 -24.34 6.62
CA PHE A 161 -2.54 -25.38 7.56
C PHE A 161 -3.69 -26.21 8.13
N PHE A 162 -4.91 -25.68 8.19
CA PHE A 162 -6.03 -26.31 8.90
C PHE A 162 -7.05 -26.96 7.96
N ARG A 163 -6.84 -26.89 6.63
CA ARG A 163 -7.74 -27.48 5.63
C ARG A 163 -7.18 -28.77 5.03
N GLY A 164 -7.98 -29.83 5.07
CA GLY A 164 -7.68 -31.13 4.48
C GLY A 164 -8.71 -31.62 3.45
N PRO A 165 -8.78 -32.92 3.17
CA PRO A 165 -9.68 -33.49 2.17
C PRO A 165 -11.14 -33.10 2.42
N GLY A 166 -11.87 -32.73 1.36
CA GLY A 166 -13.23 -32.22 1.44
C GLY A 166 -13.35 -30.82 2.05
N TRP A 167 -12.24 -30.08 2.19
CA TRP A 167 -12.16 -28.79 2.87
C TRP A 167 -12.56 -28.83 4.35
N VAL A 168 -12.44 -30.01 4.99
CA VAL A 168 -12.76 -30.19 6.40
C VAL A 168 -11.63 -29.61 7.26
N TRP A 169 -12.00 -29.13 8.45
CA TRP A 169 -11.06 -28.66 9.45
C TRP A 169 -10.29 -29.83 10.07
N ILE A 170 -8.97 -29.80 9.97
CA ILE A 170 -8.07 -30.81 10.54
C ILE A 170 -6.97 -30.08 11.31
N TRP A 171 -6.65 -30.59 12.50
CA TRP A 171 -5.59 -30.00 13.30
C TRP A 171 -4.21 -30.37 12.73
N PRO A 172 -3.25 -29.42 12.68
CA PRO A 172 -1.97 -29.63 12.01
C PRO A 172 -1.10 -30.70 12.67
N TRP A 173 -1.32 -31.02 13.95
CA TRP A 173 -0.61 -32.11 14.65
C TRP A 173 -1.16 -33.51 14.33
N GLN A 174 -2.28 -33.63 13.61
CA GLN A 174 -2.78 -34.91 13.10
C GLN A 174 -2.20 -35.20 11.71
N HIS A 175 -2.38 -34.26 10.78
CA HIS A 175 -1.83 -34.33 9.43
C HIS A 175 -1.79 -32.93 8.80
N VAL A 176 -0.71 -32.61 8.09
CA VAL A 176 -0.56 -31.34 7.35
C VAL A 176 -0.71 -31.63 5.86
N TYR A 177 -1.69 -31.00 5.22
CA TYR A 177 -1.94 -31.11 3.78
C TYR A 177 -1.36 -29.88 3.06
N PHE A 178 -0.04 -29.74 3.00
CA PHE A 178 0.58 -28.54 2.44
C PHE A 178 1.30 -28.91 1.14
N ASP A 179 0.54 -28.85 0.05
CA ASP A 179 1.04 -29.02 -1.31
C ASP A 179 0.87 -27.66 -2.01
N LEU A 180 1.96 -26.88 -2.09
CA LEU A 180 2.04 -25.60 -2.80
C LEU A 180 2.68 -25.76 -4.18
#